data_AF-A0A0F0LS58-F1
#
_entry.id   AF-A0A0F0LS58-F1
#
_cell.length_a   1.000
_cell.length_b   1.000
_cell.length_c   1.000
_cell.angle_alpha   90.00
_cell.angle_beta   90.00
_cell.angle_gamma   90.00
#
_symmetry.space_group_name_H-M   'P 1'
#
loop_
_entity.id
_entity.type
_entity.pdbx_description
1 polymer ?
#
loop_
_entity_poly.entity_id
_entity_poly.type
_entity_poly.pdbx_seq_one_letter_code
_entity_poly.pdbx_strand_id
1 'polypeptide(L)'
;MGGKVEPGTAGVALGTGQQIRSMVGEPDVVHKAGQKMADYGHLMAQVGGQLLAIQEAEMAQWRFAGEAADTLRANVSDVAQMLAIASALYAPIGQALSGYGSGTSADQTELDKLAQICQEQWAAHEQLVAAYKALPAPSPGEPDYEQKQQERTDAENAAMDAGSSWSRSSAQWNNAYVEWFGRYTAAVASLSDPQLETIRKGELPPVAALTLFPNGEPEPTDVDQGGAGDCYLLSVLAGIAKGDPDRIKDLITANPDGTYTVHFKDGDITVRGDQLPDDGQADWVRVIEGAYQVHEGSFEEFDNGGDPAAVMKAIYGGDVDYKDNKGGPFDWLTGGNDIDDSGDQIKDALSHGRPVVAIASDGALGFEGGGHALTVTRAYDKDGVAMVQIRNPWGSNSQHEGAIRDAGGILRDPDDGYFTMTFADFAKAFTAVEIQK
;
A
#
# COMPACT_ATOMS: atom_id res chain seq x y z
N MET A 1 -1.06 -14.35 29.05
CA MET A 1 -0.84 -15.26 27.91
C MET A 1 -1.87 -16.37 28.01
N GLY A 2 -3.02 -16.22 27.35
CA GLY A 2 -3.98 -17.31 27.19
C GLY A 2 -3.40 -18.37 26.26
N GLY A 3 -3.76 -19.65 26.48
CA GLY A 3 -3.30 -20.76 25.63
C GLY A 3 -3.83 -20.68 24.20
N LYS A 4 -3.24 -21.45 23.29
CA LYS A 4 -3.78 -21.63 21.92
C LYS A 4 -5.14 -22.31 21.99
N VAL A 5 -6.08 -21.83 21.19
CA VAL A 5 -7.43 -22.40 21.07
C VAL A 5 -7.42 -23.49 20.02
N GLU A 6 -7.68 -24.71 20.47
CA GLU A 6 -7.73 -25.89 19.60
C GLU A 6 -9.07 -25.96 18.83
N PRO A 7 -9.05 -26.48 17.59
CA PRO A 7 -10.27 -26.65 16.79
C PRO A 7 -11.34 -27.46 17.54
N GLY A 8 -12.59 -26.98 17.49
CA GLY A 8 -13.73 -27.64 18.12
C GLY A 8 -13.95 -27.28 19.59
N THR A 9 -13.07 -26.49 20.21
CA THR A 9 -13.23 -26.05 21.61
C THR A 9 -13.98 -24.73 21.77
N ALA A 10 -14.13 -23.97 20.68
CA ALA A 10 -14.77 -22.64 20.65
C ALA A 10 -16.01 -22.58 19.75
N GLY A 11 -16.55 -23.73 19.37
CA GLY A 11 -17.66 -23.85 18.42
C GLY A 11 -17.26 -23.66 16.95
N VAL A 12 -18.26 -23.47 16.10
CA VAL A 12 -18.13 -23.35 14.63
C VAL A 12 -18.64 -21.98 14.18
N ALA A 13 -17.84 -21.25 13.41
CA ALA A 13 -18.20 -19.95 12.90
C ALA A 13 -19.43 -20.03 11.97
N LEU A 14 -20.45 -19.21 12.26
CA LEU A 14 -21.63 -19.07 11.42
C LEU A 14 -21.24 -18.30 10.15
N GLY A 15 -21.41 -18.92 8.98
CA GLY A 15 -21.02 -18.36 7.69
C GLY A 15 -20.05 -19.27 6.94
N THR A 16 -18.77 -19.25 7.32
CA THR A 16 -17.74 -20.10 6.69
C THR A 16 -17.79 -21.57 7.10
N GLY A 17 -18.43 -21.90 8.23
CA GLY A 17 -18.46 -23.26 8.77
C GLY A 17 -17.11 -23.72 9.34
N GLN A 18 -16.16 -22.80 9.53
CA GLN A 18 -14.84 -23.11 10.08
C GLN A 18 -14.91 -23.34 11.59
N GLN A 19 -14.11 -24.29 12.07
CA GLN A 19 -13.91 -24.45 13.50
C GLN A 19 -13.08 -23.27 14.02
N ILE A 20 -13.61 -22.55 15.01
CA ILE A 20 -12.93 -21.40 15.61
C ILE A 20 -11.68 -21.92 16.36
N ARG A 21 -10.53 -21.33 16.06
CA ARG A 21 -9.22 -21.76 16.56
C ARG A 21 -8.18 -20.64 16.48
N SER A 22 -7.08 -20.83 17.20
CA SER A 22 -5.89 -19.99 17.04
C SER A 22 -5.15 -20.29 15.72
N MET A 23 -4.55 -19.27 15.14
CA MET A 23 -3.71 -19.37 13.96
C MET A 23 -2.35 -19.99 14.32
N VAL A 24 -1.81 -20.80 13.40
CA VAL A 24 -0.50 -21.43 13.56
C VAL A 24 0.41 -20.98 12.42
N GLY A 25 1.59 -20.50 12.79
CA GLY A 25 2.60 -20.03 11.83
C GLY A 25 3.43 -18.91 12.45
N GLU A 26 4.44 -18.48 11.70
CA GLU A 26 5.31 -17.35 12.04
C GLU A 26 5.27 -16.34 10.89
N PRO A 27 4.25 -15.47 10.81
CA PRO A 27 4.08 -14.51 9.72
C PRO A 27 5.28 -13.60 9.54
N ASP A 28 5.93 -13.20 10.63
CA ASP A 28 7.16 -12.40 10.61
C ASP A 28 8.32 -13.11 9.91
N VAL A 29 8.39 -14.44 9.97
CA VAL A 29 9.41 -15.21 9.24
C VAL A 29 9.11 -15.19 7.75
N VAL A 30 7.84 -15.34 7.37
CA VAL A 30 7.42 -15.23 5.96
C VAL A 30 7.69 -13.83 5.43
N HIS A 31 7.38 -12.80 6.22
CA HIS A 31 7.65 -11.41 5.90
C HIS A 31 9.14 -11.17 5.61
N LYS A 32 10.01 -11.51 6.58
CA LYS A 32 11.46 -11.34 6.46
C LYS A 32 12.09 -12.18 5.34
N ALA A 33 11.57 -13.39 5.11
CA ALA A 33 12.02 -14.22 4.00
C ALA A 33 11.63 -13.60 2.65
N GLY A 34 10.40 -13.08 2.54
CA GLY A 34 9.93 -12.35 1.38
C GLY A 34 10.78 -11.12 1.06
N GLN A 35 11.09 -10.29 2.07
CA GLN A 35 12.00 -9.14 1.92
C GLN A 35 13.34 -9.56 1.34
N LYS A 36 13.99 -10.58 1.93
CA LYS A 36 15.27 -11.09 1.41
C LYS A 36 15.19 -11.59 -0.02
N MET A 37 14.09 -12.27 -0.38
CA MET A 37 13.89 -12.72 -1.75
C MET A 37 13.76 -11.54 -2.71
N ALA A 38 13.05 -10.47 -2.31
CA ALA A 38 12.94 -9.25 -3.08
C ALA A 38 14.32 -8.59 -3.26
N ASP A 39 15.07 -8.41 -2.16
CA ASP A 39 16.43 -7.86 -2.15
C ASP A 39 17.36 -8.63 -3.09
N TYR A 40 17.31 -9.97 -3.06
CA TYR A 40 18.09 -10.80 -3.97
C TYR A 40 17.65 -10.63 -5.41
N GLY A 41 16.34 -10.49 -5.66
CA GLY A 41 15.80 -10.14 -6.97
C GLY A 41 16.39 -8.85 -7.53
N HIS A 42 16.39 -7.78 -6.74
CA HIS A 42 16.96 -6.49 -7.16
C HIS A 42 18.48 -6.57 -7.36
N LEU A 43 19.20 -7.26 -6.47
CA LEU A 43 20.65 -7.45 -6.62
C LEU A 43 20.99 -8.19 -7.91
N MET A 44 20.21 -9.22 -8.27
CA MET A 44 20.41 -9.94 -9.53
C MET A 44 20.17 -9.04 -10.74
N ALA A 45 19.16 -8.15 -10.69
CA ALA A 45 18.95 -7.16 -11.75
C ALA A 45 20.15 -6.22 -11.88
N GLN A 46 20.64 -5.68 -10.76
CA GLN A 46 21.77 -4.76 -10.72
C GLN A 46 23.04 -5.39 -11.30
N VAL A 47 23.38 -6.60 -10.87
CA VAL A 47 24.56 -7.33 -11.38
C VAL A 47 24.40 -7.69 -12.86
N GLY A 48 23.20 -8.09 -13.28
CA GLY A 48 22.88 -8.35 -14.69
C GLY A 48 23.07 -7.11 -15.56
N GLY A 49 22.58 -5.95 -15.11
CA GLY A 49 22.77 -4.66 -15.78
C GLY A 49 24.24 -4.26 -15.88
N GLN A 50 25.03 -4.43 -14.81
CA GLN A 50 26.47 -4.15 -14.83
C GLN A 50 27.23 -5.02 -15.85
N LEU A 51 26.87 -6.30 -15.99
CA LEU A 51 27.49 -7.20 -16.97
C LEU A 51 27.23 -6.73 -18.41
N LEU A 52 26.01 -6.27 -18.71
CA LEU A 52 25.68 -5.68 -20.01
C LEU A 52 26.41 -4.36 -20.25
N ALA A 53 26.49 -3.50 -19.22
CA ALA A 53 27.24 -2.24 -19.34
C ALA A 53 28.72 -2.48 -19.63
N ILE A 54 29.36 -3.48 -19.00
CA ILE A 54 30.75 -3.87 -19.29
C ILE A 54 30.87 -4.40 -20.73
N GLN A 55 29.91 -5.22 -21.19
CA GLN A 55 29.87 -5.70 -22.56
C GLN A 55 29.82 -4.55 -23.57
N GLU A 56 29.00 -3.52 -23.33
CA GLU A 56 28.82 -2.40 -24.25
C GLU A 56 29.92 -1.34 -24.16
N ALA A 57 30.26 -0.89 -22.96
CA ALA A 57 31.20 0.23 -22.76
C ALA A 57 32.66 -0.19 -22.96
N GLU A 58 33.08 -1.35 -22.44
CA GLU A 58 34.47 -1.77 -22.51
C GLU A 58 34.77 -2.58 -23.77
N MET A 59 33.91 -3.53 -24.15
CA MET A 59 34.21 -4.41 -25.30
C MET A 59 33.93 -3.79 -26.67
N ALA A 60 33.14 -2.70 -26.76
CA ALA A 60 33.02 -1.93 -28.01
C ALA A 60 34.28 -1.11 -28.32
N GLN A 61 35.07 -0.75 -27.30
CA GLN A 61 36.34 -0.03 -27.44
C GLN A 61 37.52 -0.96 -27.71
N TRP A 62 37.35 -2.27 -27.54
CA TRP A 62 38.42 -3.25 -27.77
C TRP A 62 38.67 -3.42 -29.27
N ARG A 63 39.90 -3.10 -29.70
CA ARG A 63 40.41 -3.28 -31.08
C ARG A 63 40.55 -4.74 -31.53
N PHE A 64 40.04 -5.71 -30.77
CA PHE A 64 40.18 -7.13 -31.04
C PHE A 64 38.85 -7.68 -31.58
N ALA A 65 38.72 -7.66 -32.91
CA ALA A 65 37.67 -8.41 -33.61
C ALA A 65 38.10 -9.87 -33.77
N GLY A 66 37.18 -10.82 -33.53
CA GLY A 66 37.44 -12.25 -33.71
C GLY A 66 36.59 -13.16 -32.80
N GLU A 67 36.52 -14.44 -33.16
CA GLU A 67 35.65 -15.46 -32.56
C GLU A 67 35.75 -15.57 -31.02
N ALA A 68 36.95 -15.37 -30.44
CA ALA A 68 37.14 -15.41 -28.99
C ALA A 68 36.49 -14.23 -28.26
N ALA A 69 36.54 -13.02 -28.84
CA ALA A 69 35.88 -11.84 -28.27
C ALA A 69 34.36 -11.92 -28.43
N ASP A 70 33.88 -12.44 -29.56
CA ASP A 70 32.46 -12.68 -29.80
C ASP A 70 31.91 -13.75 -28.84
N THR A 71 32.67 -14.81 -28.59
CA THR A 71 32.32 -15.85 -27.61
C THR A 71 32.25 -15.27 -26.20
N LEU A 72 33.21 -14.43 -25.79
CA LEU A 72 33.18 -13.80 -24.46
C LEU A 72 31.96 -12.89 -24.30
N ARG A 73 31.64 -12.07 -25.32
CA ARG A 73 30.43 -11.21 -25.32
C ARG A 73 29.15 -12.04 -25.20
N ALA A 74 29.04 -13.13 -25.95
CA ALA A 74 27.88 -14.02 -25.88
C ALA A 74 27.71 -14.63 -24.48
N ASN A 75 28.79 -15.13 -23.86
CA ASN A 75 28.73 -15.71 -22.52
C ASN A 75 28.36 -14.66 -21.44
N VAL A 76 28.88 -13.44 -21.54
CA VAL A 76 28.50 -12.35 -20.62
C VAL A 76 27.01 -11.99 -20.76
N SER A 77 26.52 -11.94 -22.00
CA SER A 77 25.09 -11.71 -22.27
C SER A 77 24.21 -12.83 -21.73
N ASP A 78 24.60 -14.10 -21.90
CA ASP A 78 23.86 -15.25 -21.37
C ASP A 78 23.75 -15.22 -19.84
N VAL A 79 24.85 -14.88 -19.15
CA VAL A 79 24.85 -14.76 -17.68
C VAL A 79 23.99 -13.58 -17.23
N ALA A 80 24.06 -12.44 -17.91
CA ALA A 80 23.21 -11.29 -17.61
C ALA A 80 21.72 -11.61 -17.80
N GLN A 81 21.36 -12.34 -18.85
CA GLN A 81 19.99 -12.81 -19.08
C GLN A 81 19.52 -13.78 -17.99
N MET A 82 20.37 -14.71 -17.53
CA MET A 82 20.02 -15.61 -16.43
C MET A 82 19.71 -14.83 -15.13
N LEU A 83 20.50 -13.81 -14.83
CA LEU A 83 20.27 -12.94 -13.67
C LEU A 83 18.98 -12.13 -13.82
N ALA A 84 18.65 -11.68 -15.03
CA ALA A 84 17.39 -11.01 -15.31
C ALA A 84 16.18 -11.93 -15.11
N ILE A 85 16.24 -13.19 -15.59
CA ILE A 85 15.17 -14.19 -15.32
C ILE A 85 15.02 -14.41 -13.82
N ALA A 86 16.13 -14.61 -13.12
CA ALA A 86 16.10 -14.86 -11.69
C ALA A 86 15.53 -13.66 -10.93
N SER A 87 15.89 -12.44 -11.32
CA SER A 87 15.31 -11.20 -10.78
C SER A 87 13.80 -11.13 -10.98
N ALA A 88 13.35 -11.31 -12.23
CA ALA A 88 11.95 -11.24 -12.64
C ALA A 88 11.06 -12.26 -11.95
N LEU A 89 11.65 -13.34 -11.41
CA LEU A 89 10.95 -14.30 -10.57
C LEU A 89 11.04 -13.95 -9.09
N TYR A 90 12.23 -13.64 -8.56
CA TYR A 90 12.47 -13.52 -7.13
C TYR A 90 11.92 -12.22 -6.54
N ALA A 91 12.01 -11.11 -7.27
CA ALA A 91 11.52 -9.81 -6.83
C ALA A 91 10.02 -9.82 -6.51
N PRO A 92 9.12 -10.08 -7.50
CA PRO A 92 7.68 -10.05 -7.26
C PRO A 92 7.19 -11.15 -6.30
N ILE A 93 7.78 -12.34 -6.36
CA ILE A 93 7.47 -13.43 -5.42
C ILE A 93 7.85 -13.03 -3.99
N GLY A 94 9.04 -12.46 -3.81
CA GLY A 94 9.52 -11.98 -2.52
C GLY A 94 8.59 -10.92 -1.93
N GLN A 95 8.18 -9.95 -2.75
CA GLN A 95 7.27 -8.89 -2.34
C GLN A 95 5.89 -9.43 -1.94
N ALA A 96 5.31 -10.33 -2.75
CA ALA A 96 4.02 -10.96 -2.43
C ALA A 96 4.06 -11.72 -1.09
N LEU A 97 5.15 -12.47 -0.83
CA LEU A 97 5.36 -13.14 0.45
C LEU A 97 5.57 -12.16 1.60
N SER A 98 6.31 -11.07 1.35
CA SER A 98 6.57 -10.01 2.33
C SER A 98 5.27 -9.34 2.78
N GLY A 99 4.42 -8.94 1.83
CA GLY A 99 3.13 -8.31 2.08
C GLY A 99 2.12 -9.27 2.73
N TYR A 100 2.12 -10.55 2.33
CA TYR A 100 1.32 -11.56 3.02
C TYR A 100 1.74 -11.72 4.49
N GLY A 101 3.03 -11.82 4.75
CA GLY A 101 3.57 -11.99 6.11
C GLY A 101 3.24 -10.81 7.03
N SER A 102 3.44 -9.58 6.55
CA SER A 102 3.15 -8.36 7.35
C SER A 102 1.65 -8.22 7.66
N GLY A 103 0.78 -8.43 6.67
CA GLY A 103 -0.67 -8.37 6.87
C GLY A 103 -1.18 -9.48 7.80
N THR A 104 -0.63 -10.69 7.68
CA THR A 104 -1.06 -11.86 8.48
C THR A 104 -0.68 -11.74 9.96
N SER A 105 0.36 -10.97 10.32
CA SER A 105 0.76 -10.78 11.72
C SER A 105 -0.34 -10.07 12.54
N ALA A 106 -0.93 -9.02 11.95
CA ALA A 106 -2.08 -8.33 12.52
C ALA A 106 -3.32 -9.24 12.57
N ASP A 107 -3.60 -9.97 11.49
CA ASP A 107 -4.73 -10.92 11.44
C ASP A 107 -4.62 -12.00 12.51
N GLN A 108 -3.44 -12.58 12.67
CA GLN A 108 -3.17 -13.64 13.65
C GLN A 108 -3.46 -13.15 15.06
N THR A 109 -3.02 -11.93 15.40
CA THR A 109 -3.25 -11.34 16.73
C THR A 109 -4.74 -11.20 17.03
N GLU A 110 -5.53 -10.66 16.09
CA GLU A 110 -6.97 -10.47 16.28
C GLU A 110 -7.74 -11.80 16.26
N LEU A 111 -7.40 -12.71 15.34
CA LEU A 111 -7.99 -14.05 15.28
C LEU A 111 -7.75 -14.86 16.56
N ASP A 112 -6.53 -14.81 17.11
CA ASP A 112 -6.19 -15.52 18.35
C ASP A 112 -6.94 -14.98 19.56
N LYS A 113 -7.05 -13.65 19.67
CA LYS A 113 -7.83 -12.98 20.70
C LYS A 113 -9.31 -13.33 20.60
N LEU A 114 -9.90 -13.23 19.40
CA LEU A 114 -11.31 -13.56 19.17
C LEU A 114 -11.57 -15.05 19.40
N ALA A 115 -10.64 -15.94 19.06
CA ALA A 115 -10.75 -17.36 19.34
C ALA A 115 -10.80 -17.64 20.85
N GLN A 116 -9.98 -16.95 21.65
CA GLN A 116 -10.00 -17.07 23.12
C GLN A 116 -11.34 -16.59 23.70
N ILE A 117 -11.83 -15.43 23.26
CA ILE A 117 -13.15 -14.91 23.67
C ILE A 117 -14.25 -15.92 23.31
N CYS A 118 -14.22 -16.46 22.09
CA CYS A 118 -15.19 -17.46 21.65
C CYS A 118 -15.08 -18.75 22.49
N GLN A 119 -13.88 -19.20 22.86
CA GLN A 119 -13.69 -20.39 23.69
C GLN A 119 -14.32 -20.22 25.07
N GLU A 120 -14.06 -19.08 25.72
CA GLU A 120 -14.62 -18.78 27.05
C GLU A 120 -16.15 -18.67 26.99
N GLN A 121 -16.68 -17.94 26.01
CA GLN A 121 -18.12 -17.78 25.84
C GLN A 121 -18.82 -19.09 25.45
N TRP A 122 -18.18 -19.93 24.63
CA TRP A 122 -18.70 -21.24 24.25
C TRP A 122 -18.80 -22.16 25.46
N ALA A 123 -17.73 -22.26 26.25
CA ALA A 123 -17.73 -23.06 27.47
C ALA A 123 -18.79 -22.59 28.48
N ALA A 124 -18.96 -21.27 28.65
CA ALA A 124 -20.00 -20.71 29.51
C ALA A 124 -21.41 -21.04 29.01
N HIS A 125 -21.65 -20.91 27.69
CA HIS A 125 -22.92 -21.27 27.08
C HIS A 125 -23.22 -22.77 27.28
N GLU A 126 -22.26 -23.66 27.03
CA GLU A 126 -22.45 -25.10 27.22
C GLU A 126 -22.76 -25.46 28.68
N GLN A 127 -22.11 -24.82 29.64
CA GLN A 127 -22.42 -25.01 31.07
C GLN A 127 -23.83 -24.56 31.43
N LEU A 128 -24.26 -23.39 30.94
CA LEU A 128 -25.61 -22.87 31.20
C LEU A 128 -26.69 -23.74 30.53
N VAL A 129 -26.45 -24.21 29.30
CA VAL A 129 -27.34 -25.15 28.61
C VAL A 129 -27.44 -26.47 29.38
N ALA A 130 -26.33 -26.99 29.90
CA ALA A 130 -26.33 -28.20 30.72
C ALA A 130 -27.11 -28.00 32.03
N ALA A 131 -26.91 -26.86 32.71
CA ALA A 131 -27.63 -26.51 33.93
C ALA A 131 -29.15 -26.40 33.69
N TYR A 132 -29.57 -25.69 32.63
CA TYR A 132 -30.97 -25.60 32.22
C TYR A 132 -31.59 -26.98 31.96
N LYS A 133 -30.89 -27.85 31.23
CA LYS A 133 -31.35 -29.21 30.91
C LYS A 133 -31.46 -30.12 32.14
N ALA A 134 -30.70 -29.84 33.19
CA ALA A 134 -30.74 -30.59 34.44
C ALA A 134 -31.92 -30.20 35.34
N LEU A 135 -32.55 -29.04 35.13
CA LEU A 135 -33.71 -28.60 35.90
C LEU A 135 -34.96 -29.44 35.54
N PRO A 136 -35.64 -30.04 36.52
CA PRO A 136 -36.84 -30.84 36.27
C PRO A 136 -37.99 -29.96 35.78
N ALA A 137 -38.74 -30.43 34.78
CA ALA A 137 -39.95 -29.75 34.33
C ALA A 137 -41.03 -29.81 35.43
N PRO A 138 -41.59 -28.66 35.87
CA PRO A 138 -42.60 -28.65 36.92
C PRO A 138 -43.92 -29.27 36.45
N SER A 139 -44.62 -29.95 37.37
CA SER A 139 -45.92 -30.56 37.10
C SER A 139 -47.07 -29.63 37.51
N PRO A 140 -48.10 -29.44 36.66
CA PRO A 140 -49.21 -28.57 37.01
C PRO A 140 -49.86 -28.93 38.35
N GLY A 141 -49.97 -27.95 39.25
CA GLY A 141 -50.59 -28.11 40.57
C GLY A 141 -49.66 -28.55 41.71
N GLU A 142 -48.35 -28.67 41.47
CA GLU A 142 -47.41 -28.87 42.58
C GLU A 142 -47.23 -27.59 43.43
N PRO A 143 -46.90 -27.72 44.74
CA PRO A 143 -46.86 -26.58 45.68
C PRO A 143 -45.95 -25.42 45.25
N ASP A 144 -44.86 -25.72 44.53
CA ASP A 144 -43.83 -24.75 44.13
C ASP A 144 -43.77 -24.55 42.60
N TYR A 145 -44.87 -24.82 41.89
CA TYR A 145 -44.94 -24.81 40.42
C TYR A 145 -44.40 -23.49 39.81
N GLU A 146 -44.89 -22.35 40.29
CA GLU A 146 -44.54 -21.04 39.74
C GLU A 146 -43.06 -20.73 39.95
N GLN A 147 -42.52 -21.05 41.13
CA GLN A 147 -41.10 -20.85 41.44
C GLN A 147 -40.22 -21.70 40.52
N LYS A 148 -40.50 -23.00 40.39
CA LYS A 148 -39.73 -23.91 39.51
C LYS A 148 -39.83 -23.51 38.04
N GLN A 149 -40.99 -23.02 37.61
CA GLN A 149 -41.18 -22.53 36.24
C GLN A 149 -40.36 -21.25 35.99
N GLN A 150 -40.31 -20.34 36.96
CA GLN A 150 -39.48 -19.14 36.88
C GLN A 150 -37.99 -19.51 36.85
N GLU A 151 -37.53 -20.40 37.72
CA GLU A 151 -36.15 -20.89 37.74
C GLU A 151 -35.72 -21.51 36.39
N ARG A 152 -36.59 -22.32 35.76
CA ARG A 152 -36.31 -22.84 34.40
C ARG A 152 -36.25 -21.74 33.35
N THR A 153 -37.17 -20.77 33.41
CA THR A 153 -37.22 -19.65 32.46
C THR A 153 -35.97 -18.79 32.57
N ASP A 154 -35.53 -18.48 33.79
CA ASP A 154 -34.31 -17.70 34.04
C ASP A 154 -33.05 -18.42 33.54
N ALA A 155 -32.96 -19.74 33.78
CA ALA A 155 -31.86 -20.55 33.28
C ALA A 155 -31.84 -20.67 31.75
N GLU A 156 -33.02 -20.78 31.11
CA GLU A 156 -33.14 -20.79 29.65
C GLU A 156 -32.69 -19.46 29.04
N ASN A 157 -33.17 -18.33 29.58
CA ASN A 157 -32.79 -17.00 29.14
C ASN A 157 -31.29 -16.76 29.30
N ALA A 158 -30.70 -17.15 30.44
CA ALA A 158 -29.26 -17.05 30.65
C ALA A 158 -28.45 -17.87 29.61
N ALA A 159 -28.91 -19.08 29.28
CA ALA A 159 -28.28 -19.89 28.24
C ALA A 159 -28.40 -19.25 26.85
N MET A 160 -29.56 -18.68 26.50
CA MET A 160 -29.79 -17.96 25.25
C MET A 160 -28.94 -16.69 25.13
N ASP A 161 -28.81 -15.90 26.21
CA ASP A 161 -27.99 -14.69 26.27
C ASP A 161 -26.50 -14.99 26.11
N ALA A 162 -26.03 -16.07 26.74
CA ALA A 162 -24.67 -16.57 26.56
C ALA A 162 -24.42 -17.02 25.10
N GLY A 163 -25.37 -17.74 24.50
CA GLY A 163 -25.29 -18.16 23.10
C GLY A 163 -25.30 -16.98 22.12
N SER A 164 -26.08 -15.94 22.42
CA SER A 164 -26.12 -14.70 21.64
C SER A 164 -24.82 -13.90 21.74
N SER A 165 -24.19 -13.90 22.93
CA SER A 165 -22.88 -13.27 23.12
C SER A 165 -21.79 -14.00 22.35
N TRP A 166 -21.74 -15.34 22.45
CA TRP A 166 -20.87 -16.17 21.62
C TRP A 166 -21.09 -15.93 20.13
N SER A 167 -22.35 -15.86 19.67
CA SER A 167 -22.67 -15.67 18.25
C SER A 167 -22.11 -14.36 17.69
N ARG A 168 -22.10 -13.27 18.50
CA ARG A 168 -21.52 -11.97 18.08
C ARG A 168 -20.00 -12.06 17.91
N SER A 169 -19.29 -12.64 18.88
CA SER A 169 -17.84 -12.81 18.80
C SER A 169 -17.43 -13.80 17.71
N SER A 170 -18.20 -14.87 17.51
CA SER A 170 -18.04 -15.83 16.42
C SER A 170 -18.17 -15.17 15.04
N ALA A 171 -19.12 -14.25 14.87
CA ALA A 171 -19.25 -13.47 13.64
C ALA A 171 -18.05 -12.52 13.40
N GLN A 172 -17.52 -11.89 14.45
CA GLN A 172 -16.31 -11.08 14.35
C GLN A 172 -15.10 -11.94 13.94
N TRP A 173 -14.94 -13.11 14.55
CA TRP A 173 -13.89 -14.07 14.16
C TRP A 173 -14.04 -14.51 12.69
N ASN A 174 -15.27 -14.79 12.25
CA ASN A 174 -15.55 -15.17 10.87
C ASN A 174 -15.14 -14.06 9.88
N ASN A 175 -15.43 -12.80 10.20
CA ASN A 175 -15.06 -11.67 9.34
C ASN A 175 -13.53 -11.52 9.24
N ALA A 176 -12.84 -11.55 10.39
CA ALA A 176 -11.37 -11.53 10.41
C ALA A 176 -10.76 -12.71 9.63
N TYR A 177 -11.37 -13.89 9.70
CA TYR A 177 -10.93 -15.05 8.94
C TYR A 177 -11.07 -14.84 7.43
N VAL A 178 -12.19 -14.25 6.98
CA VAL A 178 -12.43 -13.95 5.57
C VAL A 178 -11.43 -12.91 5.05
N GLU A 179 -11.12 -11.89 5.84
CA GLU A 179 -10.11 -10.88 5.48
C GLU A 179 -8.71 -11.51 5.32
N TRP A 180 -8.28 -12.31 6.30
CA TRP A 180 -7.03 -13.07 6.21
C TRP A 180 -7.01 -13.99 4.98
N PHE A 181 -8.09 -14.73 4.74
CA PHE A 181 -8.19 -15.64 3.60
C PHE A 181 -8.13 -14.89 2.26
N GLY A 182 -8.69 -13.68 2.20
CA GLY A 182 -8.53 -12.76 1.08
C GLY A 182 -7.06 -12.42 0.81
N ARG A 183 -6.28 -12.06 1.84
CA ARG A 183 -4.83 -11.81 1.69
C ARG A 183 -4.08 -13.07 1.24
N TYR A 184 -4.40 -14.23 1.81
CA TYR A 184 -3.81 -15.50 1.40
C TYR A 184 -4.06 -15.78 -0.09
N THR A 185 -5.30 -15.64 -0.55
CA THR A 185 -5.65 -15.88 -1.95
C THR A 185 -5.00 -14.88 -2.91
N ALA A 186 -4.90 -13.60 -2.53
CA ALA A 186 -4.17 -12.60 -3.30
C ALA A 186 -2.68 -12.96 -3.43
N ALA A 187 -2.04 -13.36 -2.34
CA ALA A 187 -0.64 -13.80 -2.36
C ALA A 187 -0.43 -15.03 -3.27
N VAL A 188 -1.33 -16.03 -3.20
CA VAL A 188 -1.28 -17.20 -4.09
C VAL A 188 -1.46 -16.82 -5.55
N ALA A 189 -2.34 -15.85 -5.85
CA ALA A 189 -2.54 -15.35 -7.21
C ALA A 189 -1.26 -14.70 -7.76
N SER A 190 -0.57 -13.87 -6.97
CA SER A 190 0.72 -13.27 -7.36
C SER A 190 1.81 -14.32 -7.63
N LEU A 191 1.84 -15.42 -6.87
CA LEU A 191 2.77 -16.53 -7.10
C LEU A 191 2.48 -17.33 -8.38
N SER A 192 1.26 -17.20 -8.90
CA SER A 192 0.74 -17.96 -10.05
C SER A 192 0.51 -17.08 -11.27
N ASP A 193 1.09 -15.87 -11.30
CA ASP A 193 0.90 -14.91 -12.38
C ASP A 193 1.33 -15.52 -13.74
N PRO A 194 0.49 -15.46 -14.78
CA PRO A 194 0.83 -15.94 -16.12
C PRO A 194 2.12 -15.35 -16.70
N GLN A 195 2.48 -14.12 -16.33
CA GLN A 195 3.75 -13.49 -16.71
C GLN A 195 4.95 -14.24 -16.12
N LEU A 196 4.85 -14.72 -14.87
CA LEU A 196 5.88 -15.56 -14.25
C LEU A 196 6.02 -16.90 -14.98
N GLU A 197 4.94 -17.47 -15.51
CA GLU A 197 5.00 -18.68 -16.33
C GLU A 197 5.69 -18.46 -17.68
N THR A 198 5.55 -17.27 -18.26
CA THR A 198 6.28 -16.86 -19.47
C THR A 198 7.77 -16.66 -19.18
N ILE A 199 8.10 -15.99 -18.07
CA ILE A 199 9.48 -15.81 -17.60
C ILE A 199 10.15 -17.16 -17.30
N ARG A 200 9.44 -18.10 -16.65
CA ARG A 200 9.92 -19.47 -16.39
C ARG A 200 10.28 -20.23 -17.66
N LYS A 201 9.68 -19.88 -18.80
CA LYS A 201 9.95 -20.48 -20.12
C LYS A 201 11.09 -19.79 -20.88
N GLY A 202 11.67 -18.72 -20.32
CA GLY A 202 12.83 -18.02 -20.88
C GLY A 202 12.47 -16.86 -21.83
N GLU A 203 11.21 -16.47 -21.91
CA GLU A 203 10.78 -15.28 -22.65
C GLU A 203 10.82 -14.07 -21.70
N LEU A 204 11.86 -13.25 -21.84
CA LEU A 204 12.16 -12.10 -20.98
C LEU A 204 11.72 -10.75 -21.57
N PRO A 205 11.31 -9.77 -20.75
CA PRO A 205 11.46 -8.36 -21.09
C PRO A 205 12.95 -7.95 -21.09
N PRO A 206 13.35 -6.89 -21.82
CA PRO A 206 14.73 -6.40 -21.83
C PRO A 206 15.25 -6.10 -20.41
N VAL A 207 16.52 -6.39 -20.13
CA VAL A 207 17.15 -6.27 -18.79
C VAL A 207 17.00 -4.88 -18.16
N ALA A 208 16.91 -3.82 -18.97
CA ALA A 208 16.68 -2.45 -18.51
C ALA A 208 15.30 -2.22 -17.85
N ALA A 209 14.30 -3.06 -18.11
CA ALA A 209 12.96 -2.93 -17.52
C ALA A 209 12.87 -3.49 -16.08
N LEU A 210 13.82 -4.34 -15.66
CA LEU A 210 13.78 -5.07 -14.39
C LEU A 210 14.45 -4.34 -13.21
N THR A 211 15.34 -3.39 -13.49
CA THR A 211 15.86 -2.45 -12.46
C THR A 211 14.93 -1.25 -12.28
N LEU A 212 14.23 -0.85 -13.35
CA LEU A 212 13.39 0.36 -13.39
C LEU A 212 12.24 0.31 -12.38
N PHE A 213 11.54 -0.82 -12.28
CA PHE A 213 10.41 -1.03 -11.37
C PHE A 213 10.77 -2.12 -10.35
N PRO A 214 11.36 -1.79 -9.18
CA PRO A 214 11.85 -2.79 -8.24
C PRO A 214 10.72 -3.75 -7.85
N ASN A 215 9.53 -3.24 -7.54
CA ASN A 215 8.37 -4.02 -7.14
C ASN A 215 7.58 -4.64 -8.32
N GLY A 216 8.10 -4.57 -9.56
CA GLY A 216 7.39 -4.97 -10.79
C GLY A 216 6.30 -3.98 -11.22
N GLU A 217 5.73 -3.22 -10.28
CA GLU A 217 4.82 -2.11 -10.50
C GLU A 217 5.34 -0.85 -9.80
N PRO A 218 5.13 0.35 -10.37
CA PRO A 218 5.28 1.60 -9.65
C PRO A 218 4.36 1.63 -8.43
N GLU A 219 4.92 1.80 -7.24
CA GLU A 219 4.17 1.94 -5.99
C GLU A 219 4.45 3.29 -5.32
N PRO A 220 3.49 3.85 -4.56
CA PRO A 220 3.73 5.10 -3.83
C PRO A 220 4.93 5.02 -2.87
N THR A 221 5.23 3.84 -2.34
CA THR A 221 6.36 3.60 -1.43
C THR A 221 7.72 3.59 -2.11
N ASP A 222 7.77 3.61 -3.44
CA ASP A 222 9.00 3.75 -4.21
C ASP A 222 9.58 5.17 -4.15
N VAL A 223 8.75 6.14 -3.74
CA VAL A 223 9.07 7.56 -3.60
C VAL A 223 9.60 7.85 -2.18
N ASP A 224 10.81 8.38 -2.10
CA ASP A 224 11.47 8.83 -0.87
C ASP A 224 12.34 10.07 -1.19
N GLN A 225 11.75 11.25 -1.01
CA GLN A 225 12.33 12.54 -1.40
C GLN A 225 13.76 12.82 -0.91
N GLY A 226 14.15 12.24 0.23
CA GLY A 226 15.41 12.59 0.86
C GLY A 226 15.49 14.09 1.18
N GLY A 227 16.46 14.80 0.58
CA GLY A 227 16.79 16.19 0.93
C GLY A 227 16.54 17.25 -0.15
N ALA A 228 16.00 16.88 -1.32
CA ALA A 228 15.75 17.79 -2.43
C ALA A 228 14.39 18.52 -2.29
N GLY A 229 14.22 19.66 -2.96
CA GLY A 229 13.01 20.49 -2.94
C GLY A 229 11.87 20.07 -3.88
N ASP A 230 11.78 18.80 -4.27
CA ASP A 230 10.92 18.25 -5.33
C ASP A 230 9.64 17.55 -4.86
N CYS A 231 9.18 17.84 -3.63
CA CYS A 231 7.96 17.29 -3.03
C CYS A 231 6.73 17.39 -3.95
N TYR A 232 6.66 18.46 -4.76
CA TYR A 232 5.59 18.72 -5.71
C TYR A 232 5.54 17.69 -6.84
N LEU A 233 6.69 17.29 -7.38
CA LEU A 233 6.82 16.23 -8.37
C LEU A 233 6.54 14.86 -7.74
N LEU A 234 7.22 14.56 -6.65
CA LEU A 234 7.15 13.27 -5.99
C LEU A 234 5.74 12.95 -5.45
N SER A 235 5.02 13.96 -4.96
CA SER A 235 3.64 13.78 -4.52
C SER A 235 2.70 13.43 -5.67
N VAL A 236 2.92 14.00 -6.86
CA VAL A 236 2.18 13.64 -8.08
C VAL A 236 2.52 12.22 -8.50
N LEU A 237 3.81 11.87 -8.57
CA LEU A 237 4.25 10.53 -8.96
C LEU A 237 3.71 9.43 -8.03
N ALA A 238 3.73 9.65 -6.72
CA ALA A 238 3.11 8.73 -5.76
C ALA A 238 1.59 8.62 -5.96
N GLY A 239 0.92 9.70 -6.37
CA GLY A 239 -0.50 9.68 -6.73
C GLY A 239 -0.78 8.86 -7.99
N ILE A 240 0.05 9.00 -9.02
CA ILE A 240 -0.04 8.22 -10.26
C ILE A 240 0.23 6.74 -9.97
N ALA A 241 1.30 6.42 -9.24
CA ALA A 241 1.62 5.05 -8.83
C ALA A 241 0.46 4.39 -8.05
N LYS A 242 -0.29 5.19 -7.27
CA LYS A 242 -1.46 4.68 -6.54
C LYS A 242 -2.66 4.40 -7.45
N GLY A 243 -2.93 5.31 -8.38
CA GLY A 243 -4.18 5.34 -9.14
C GLY A 243 -4.11 4.70 -10.53
N ASP A 244 -2.99 4.89 -11.22
CA ASP A 244 -2.75 4.51 -12.61
C ASP A 244 -1.25 4.20 -12.83
N PRO A 245 -0.71 3.12 -12.24
CA PRO A 245 0.71 2.77 -12.34
C PRO A 245 1.17 2.48 -13.78
N ASP A 246 0.27 2.03 -14.66
CA ASP A 246 0.57 1.84 -16.08
C ASP A 246 0.94 3.16 -16.77
N ARG A 247 0.39 4.30 -16.31
CA ARG A 247 0.78 5.61 -16.80
C ARG A 247 2.26 5.91 -16.59
N ILE A 248 2.83 5.53 -15.44
CA ILE A 248 4.28 5.68 -15.16
C ILE A 248 5.11 4.81 -16.10
N LYS A 249 4.64 3.59 -16.40
CA LYS A 249 5.32 2.71 -17.36
C LYS A 249 5.29 3.29 -18.76
N ASP A 250 4.14 3.82 -19.18
CA ASP A 250 3.98 4.48 -20.49
C ASP A 250 4.79 5.79 -20.60
N LEU A 251 5.08 6.43 -19.46
CA LEU A 251 5.91 7.62 -19.37
C LEU A 251 7.38 7.35 -19.68
N ILE A 252 7.88 6.12 -19.50
CA ILE A 252 9.31 5.81 -19.60
C ILE A 252 9.58 4.76 -20.67
N THR A 253 10.37 5.12 -21.67
CA THR A 253 11.00 4.16 -22.59
C THR A 253 12.44 3.89 -22.16
N ALA A 254 12.74 2.65 -21.78
CA ALA A 254 14.11 2.20 -21.57
C ALA A 254 14.80 1.93 -22.92
N ASN A 255 15.94 2.57 -23.15
CA ASN A 255 16.70 2.46 -24.40
C ASN A 255 17.79 1.38 -24.29
N PRO A 256 18.18 0.72 -25.40
CA PRO A 256 19.22 -0.31 -25.39
C PRO A 256 20.60 0.18 -24.93
N ASP A 257 20.89 1.49 -25.00
CA ASP A 257 22.20 2.08 -24.70
C ASP A 257 22.36 2.55 -23.24
N GLY A 258 21.47 2.07 -22.35
CA GLY A 258 21.44 2.41 -20.92
C GLY A 258 20.85 3.79 -20.61
N THR A 259 20.23 4.44 -21.59
CA THR A 259 19.46 5.68 -21.37
C THR A 259 17.97 5.39 -21.19
N TYR A 260 17.24 6.37 -20.65
CA TYR A 260 15.80 6.33 -20.50
C TYR A 260 15.21 7.59 -21.11
N THR A 261 14.17 7.44 -21.92
CA THR A 261 13.40 8.54 -22.49
C THR A 261 12.09 8.69 -21.72
N VAL A 262 11.87 9.87 -21.14
CA VAL A 262 10.64 10.23 -20.44
C VAL A 262 9.77 11.11 -21.34
N HIS A 263 8.50 10.73 -21.46
CA HIS A 263 7.54 11.32 -22.39
C HIS A 263 6.64 12.34 -21.68
N PHE A 264 7.02 13.62 -21.73
CA PHE A 264 6.13 14.72 -21.34
C PHE A 264 5.26 15.16 -22.52
N LYS A 265 4.17 15.87 -22.24
CA LYS A 265 3.22 16.33 -23.27
C LYS A 265 3.80 17.38 -24.21
N ASP A 266 4.79 18.12 -23.75
CA ASP A 266 5.47 19.18 -24.50
C ASP A 266 6.84 18.75 -25.05
N GLY A 267 7.31 17.54 -24.74
CA GLY A 267 8.50 16.96 -25.34
C GLY A 267 9.04 15.73 -24.62
N ASP A 268 9.91 15.00 -25.32
CA ASP A 268 10.63 13.86 -24.78
C ASP A 268 11.99 14.30 -24.23
N ILE A 269 12.34 13.84 -23.03
CA ILE A 269 13.64 14.08 -22.40
C ILE A 269 14.37 12.75 -22.22
N THR A 270 15.64 12.68 -22.62
CA THR A 270 16.46 11.46 -22.45
C THR A 270 17.55 11.68 -21.41
N VAL A 271 17.61 10.79 -20.43
CA VAL A 271 18.58 10.79 -19.32
C VAL A 271 19.38 9.49 -19.28
N ARG A 272 20.57 9.51 -18.66
CA ARG A 272 21.37 8.29 -18.45
C ARG A 272 21.20 7.81 -17.02
N GLY A 273 20.82 6.54 -16.84
CA GLY A 273 20.59 5.98 -15.51
C GLY A 273 21.83 5.98 -14.61
N ASP A 274 23.02 5.80 -15.20
CA ASP A 274 24.30 5.79 -14.50
C ASP A 274 24.76 7.17 -13.98
N GLN A 275 24.06 8.24 -14.37
CA GLN A 275 24.34 9.61 -13.93
C GLN A 275 23.35 10.11 -12.87
N LEU A 276 22.32 9.34 -12.55
CA LEU A 276 21.32 9.71 -11.56
C LEU A 276 21.84 9.37 -10.16
N PRO A 277 21.67 10.27 -9.16
CA PRO A 277 22.14 10.04 -7.80
C PRO A 277 21.43 8.84 -7.17
N ASP A 278 22.18 8.01 -6.43
CA ASP A 278 21.65 6.86 -5.68
C ASP A 278 21.22 7.29 -4.28
N ASP A 279 19.95 7.66 -4.16
CA ASP A 279 19.31 8.24 -2.98
C ASP A 279 18.41 7.25 -2.21
N GLY A 280 18.31 6.01 -2.69
CA GLY A 280 17.46 4.98 -2.11
C GLY A 280 16.05 4.90 -2.70
N GLN A 281 15.70 5.78 -3.66
CA GLN A 281 14.46 5.69 -4.41
C GLN A 281 14.52 4.61 -5.50
N ALA A 282 13.36 4.18 -5.98
CA ALA A 282 13.29 3.32 -7.16
C ALA A 282 13.84 4.02 -8.41
N ASP A 283 14.46 3.26 -9.31
CA ASP A 283 15.05 3.79 -10.54
C ASP A 283 14.03 4.56 -11.40
N TRP A 284 12.76 4.14 -11.46
CA TRP A 284 11.74 4.88 -12.23
C TRP A 284 11.50 6.28 -11.68
N VAL A 285 11.58 6.46 -10.35
CA VAL A 285 11.42 7.77 -9.71
C VAL A 285 12.57 8.67 -10.12
N ARG A 286 13.80 8.17 -9.93
CA ARG A 286 15.04 8.89 -10.28
C ARG A 286 15.11 9.24 -11.76
N VAL A 287 14.64 8.35 -12.64
CA VAL A 287 14.59 8.59 -14.09
C VAL A 287 13.64 9.73 -14.42
N ILE A 288 12.44 9.74 -13.82
CA ILE A 288 11.48 10.83 -14.05
C ILE A 288 11.99 12.13 -13.43
N GLU A 289 12.53 12.12 -12.21
CA GLU A 289 13.13 13.31 -11.57
C GLU A 289 14.26 13.90 -12.40
N GLY A 290 15.23 13.07 -12.82
CA GLY A 290 16.33 13.55 -13.65
C GLY A 290 15.85 14.13 -14.98
N ALA A 291 14.81 13.54 -15.58
CA ALA A 291 14.21 14.06 -16.80
C ALA A 291 13.44 15.36 -16.55
N TYR A 292 12.72 15.47 -15.42
CA TYR A 292 11.96 16.64 -15.04
C TYR A 292 12.88 17.81 -14.67
N GLN A 293 14.02 17.55 -14.03
CA GLN A 293 15.05 18.55 -13.77
C GLN A 293 15.60 19.17 -15.08
N VAL A 294 15.78 18.36 -16.12
CA VAL A 294 16.18 18.86 -17.45
C VAL A 294 15.04 19.62 -18.11
N HIS A 295 13.78 19.20 -17.89
CA HIS A 295 12.58 19.87 -18.39
C HIS A 295 12.42 21.29 -17.78
N GLU A 296 12.65 21.45 -16.48
CA GLU A 296 12.61 22.75 -15.77
C GLU A 296 13.80 23.65 -16.12
N GLY A 297 14.87 23.10 -16.68
CA GLY A 297 15.99 23.85 -17.27
C GLY A 297 17.22 24.03 -16.38
N SER A 298 17.09 23.94 -15.05
CA SER A 298 18.23 23.90 -14.12
C SER A 298 17.91 23.17 -12.81
N PHE A 299 18.96 22.65 -12.13
CA PHE A 299 18.81 22.07 -10.79
C PHE A 299 18.32 23.10 -9.77
N GLU A 300 18.78 24.35 -9.87
CA GLU A 300 18.40 25.41 -8.94
C GLU A 300 16.90 25.76 -9.06
N GLU A 301 16.35 25.79 -10.27
CA GLU A 301 14.91 25.98 -10.47
C GLU A 301 14.09 24.79 -9.97
N PHE A 302 14.59 23.57 -10.18
CA PHE A 302 13.97 22.33 -9.69
C PHE A 302 13.96 22.23 -8.15
N ASP A 303 15.07 22.60 -7.49
CA ASP A 303 15.30 22.44 -6.05
C ASP A 303 14.73 23.60 -5.21
N ASN A 304 14.39 24.73 -5.82
CA ASN A 304 13.74 25.87 -5.14
C ASN A 304 12.23 25.69 -4.90
N GLY A 305 11.69 24.51 -5.20
CA GLY A 305 10.27 24.19 -5.10
C GLY A 305 9.49 24.50 -6.36
N GLY A 306 8.34 23.84 -6.51
CA GLY A 306 7.51 23.89 -7.71
C GLY A 306 6.04 23.64 -7.41
N ASP A 307 5.25 23.54 -8.47
CA ASP A 307 3.79 23.45 -8.42
C ASP A 307 3.33 22.05 -8.90
N PRO A 308 2.61 21.26 -8.07
CA PRO A 308 2.10 19.96 -8.50
C PRO A 308 1.22 20.05 -9.75
N ALA A 309 0.52 21.16 -9.96
CA ALA A 309 -0.31 21.37 -11.14
C ALA A 309 0.52 21.44 -12.43
N ALA A 310 1.73 22.00 -12.37
CA ALA A 310 2.65 22.04 -13.50
C ALA A 310 3.10 20.63 -13.89
N VAL A 311 3.42 19.79 -12.91
CA VAL A 311 3.79 18.38 -13.12
C VAL A 311 2.62 17.59 -13.72
N MET A 312 1.43 17.71 -13.15
CA MET A 312 0.23 17.06 -13.69
C MET A 312 -0.04 17.51 -15.13
N LYS A 313 0.17 18.79 -15.45
CA LYS A 313 0.01 19.31 -16.81
C LYS A 313 1.08 18.76 -17.76
N ALA A 314 2.33 18.67 -17.33
CA ALA A 314 3.43 18.10 -18.10
C ALA A 314 3.17 16.61 -18.44
N ILE A 315 2.55 15.84 -17.54
CA ILE A 315 2.27 14.41 -17.73
C ILE A 315 0.94 14.15 -18.47
N TYR A 316 -0.15 14.81 -18.07
CA TYR A 316 -1.49 14.51 -18.55
C TYR A 316 -1.92 15.38 -19.72
N GLY A 317 -1.45 16.63 -19.78
CA GLY A 317 -1.85 17.60 -20.79
C GLY A 317 -3.29 18.05 -20.53
N GLY A 318 -3.45 19.12 -19.77
CA GLY A 318 -4.76 19.61 -19.38
C GLY A 318 -4.68 20.58 -18.21
N ASP A 319 -5.82 21.17 -17.85
CA ASP A 319 -5.93 21.99 -16.65
C ASP A 319 -6.10 21.12 -15.41
N VAL A 320 -5.74 21.65 -14.25
CA VAL A 320 -5.88 21.02 -12.94
C VAL A 320 -6.98 21.76 -12.18
N ASP A 321 -7.80 21.03 -11.42
CA ASP A 321 -8.72 21.66 -10.48
C ASP A 321 -7.98 22.00 -9.19
N TYR A 322 -7.71 23.28 -8.99
CA TYR A 322 -7.19 23.83 -7.75
C TYR A 322 -8.33 24.05 -6.76
N LYS A 323 -8.12 23.80 -5.47
CA LYS A 323 -9.04 24.09 -4.36
C LYS A 323 -8.26 24.80 -3.27
N ASP A 324 -8.77 25.87 -2.70
CA ASP A 324 -8.11 26.57 -1.59
C ASP A 324 -8.88 26.45 -0.29
N ASN A 325 -8.27 26.88 0.81
CA ASN A 325 -8.91 26.93 2.12
C ASN A 325 -9.53 28.30 2.45
N LYS A 326 -9.75 29.16 1.44
CA LYS A 326 -10.19 30.55 1.62
C LYS A 326 -11.54 30.80 0.95
N GLY A 327 -12.61 30.59 1.71
CA GLY A 327 -13.95 31.00 1.30
C GLY A 327 -14.01 32.48 0.89
N GLY A 328 -14.35 32.74 -0.37
CA GLY A 328 -14.52 34.08 -0.90
C GLY A 328 -15.85 34.73 -0.45
N PRO A 329 -15.98 36.07 -0.46
CA PRO A 329 -17.22 36.75 -0.08
C PRO A 329 -18.44 36.43 -0.98
N PHE A 330 -18.24 35.73 -2.10
CA PHE A 330 -19.27 35.33 -3.07
C PHE A 330 -19.38 33.82 -3.28
N ASP A 331 -18.74 33.02 -2.41
CA ASP A 331 -18.61 31.57 -2.55
C ASP A 331 -19.96 30.85 -2.70
N TRP A 332 -20.94 31.26 -1.88
CA TRP A 332 -22.34 30.81 -1.91
C TRP A 332 -23.08 31.10 -3.23
N LEU A 333 -22.58 32.02 -4.07
CA LEU A 333 -23.19 32.44 -5.32
C LEU A 333 -22.58 31.72 -6.54
N THR A 334 -21.30 31.32 -6.45
CA THR A 334 -20.54 30.70 -7.54
C THR A 334 -20.30 29.20 -7.37
N GLY A 335 -20.73 28.63 -6.24
CA GLY A 335 -20.52 27.21 -5.90
C GLY A 335 -19.16 26.93 -5.24
N GLY A 336 -18.44 27.99 -4.90
CA GLY A 336 -17.12 27.97 -4.28
C GLY A 336 -16.02 27.16 -4.94
N ASN A 337 -14.82 27.30 -4.41
CA ASN A 337 -13.68 26.47 -4.79
C ASN A 337 -12.92 25.94 -3.56
N ASP A 338 -13.68 25.77 -2.48
CA ASP A 338 -13.17 25.46 -1.16
C ASP A 338 -12.90 23.96 -1.02
N ILE A 339 -11.88 23.61 -0.24
CA ILE A 339 -11.59 22.21 0.08
C ILE A 339 -12.80 21.55 0.78
N ASP A 340 -13.55 22.29 1.61
CA ASP A 340 -14.71 21.80 2.36
C ASP A 340 -15.80 21.16 1.46
N ASP A 341 -15.96 21.66 0.23
CA ASP A 341 -16.96 21.19 -0.74
C ASP A 341 -16.38 20.22 -1.79
N SER A 342 -15.09 19.92 -1.73
CA SER A 342 -14.37 19.15 -2.75
C SER A 342 -14.37 17.63 -2.53
N GLY A 343 -14.98 17.14 -1.44
CA GLY A 343 -14.90 15.74 -1.04
C GLY A 343 -15.37 14.75 -2.11
N ASP A 344 -16.46 15.07 -2.81
CA ASP A 344 -16.97 14.23 -3.91
C ASP A 344 -16.04 14.28 -5.14
N GLN A 345 -15.43 15.43 -5.43
CA GLN A 345 -14.47 15.57 -6.53
C GLN A 345 -13.18 14.79 -6.26
N ILE A 346 -12.68 14.83 -5.02
CA ILE A 346 -11.52 14.04 -4.59
C ILE A 346 -11.84 12.55 -4.66
N LYS A 347 -12.99 12.12 -4.14
CA LYS A 347 -13.43 10.71 -4.24
C LYS A 347 -13.55 10.27 -5.71
N ASP A 348 -14.16 11.10 -6.57
CA ASP A 348 -14.31 10.83 -8.00
C ASP A 348 -12.95 10.70 -8.70
N ALA A 349 -12.03 11.65 -8.49
CA ALA A 349 -10.67 11.60 -9.05
C ALA A 349 -9.93 10.32 -8.66
N LEU A 350 -9.88 10.01 -7.37
CA LEU A 350 -9.19 8.83 -6.85
C LEU A 350 -9.83 7.52 -7.37
N SER A 351 -11.15 7.48 -7.54
CA SER A 351 -11.84 6.30 -8.08
C SER A 351 -11.54 6.04 -9.56
N HIS A 352 -11.13 7.07 -10.30
CA HIS A 352 -10.72 7.00 -11.70
C HIS A 352 -9.20 6.97 -11.88
N GLY A 353 -8.43 6.75 -10.80
CA GLY A 353 -6.97 6.69 -10.85
C GLY A 353 -6.27 8.02 -11.09
N ARG A 354 -6.98 9.14 -10.99
CA ARG A 354 -6.43 10.49 -11.18
C ARG A 354 -5.73 10.97 -9.90
N PRO A 355 -4.49 11.47 -9.96
CA PRO A 355 -3.75 11.89 -8.78
C PRO A 355 -4.39 13.13 -8.11
N VAL A 356 -4.29 13.16 -6.79
CA VAL A 356 -4.72 14.28 -5.94
C VAL A 356 -3.58 14.64 -4.98
N VAL A 357 -3.19 15.92 -4.96
CA VAL A 357 -2.10 16.44 -4.12
C VAL A 357 -2.66 17.51 -3.18
N ALA A 358 -2.32 17.42 -1.90
CA ALA A 358 -2.70 18.39 -0.89
C ALA A 358 -1.46 19.18 -0.44
N ILE A 359 -1.59 20.49 -0.33
CA ILE A 359 -0.49 21.40 -0.01
C ILE A 359 -0.67 21.91 1.42
N ALA A 360 0.37 21.77 2.23
CA ALA A 360 0.45 22.32 3.58
C ALA A 360 1.49 23.44 3.61
N SER A 361 1.04 24.70 3.68
CA SER A 361 1.89 25.89 3.74
C SER A 361 1.66 26.72 5.01
N ASP A 362 2.48 27.75 5.22
CA ASP A 362 2.33 28.72 6.33
C ASP A 362 2.33 28.07 7.74
N GLY A 363 3.12 27.01 7.93
CA GLY A 363 3.19 26.28 9.21
C GLY A 363 2.11 25.21 9.38
N ALA A 364 1.24 25.01 8.39
CA ALA A 364 0.28 23.92 8.36
C ALA A 364 0.97 22.56 8.58
N LEU A 365 0.42 21.74 9.49
CA LEU A 365 0.99 20.46 9.89
C LEU A 365 2.47 20.53 10.34
N GLY A 366 2.95 21.71 10.72
CA GLY A 366 4.33 21.95 11.11
C GLY A 366 5.31 22.14 9.95
N PHE A 367 4.83 22.22 8.70
CA PHE A 367 5.69 22.51 7.54
C PHE A 367 5.93 24.02 7.40
N GLU A 368 7.16 24.45 7.66
CA GLU A 368 7.60 25.85 7.53
C GLU A 368 8.33 26.07 6.19
N GLY A 369 8.49 27.34 5.75
CA GLY A 369 9.50 27.69 4.74
C GLY A 369 9.14 27.47 3.26
N GLY A 370 7.87 27.59 2.87
CA GLY A 370 7.46 27.57 1.44
C GLY A 370 6.30 26.63 1.12
N GLY A 371 6.03 25.69 2.04
CA GLY A 371 4.96 24.70 1.92
C GLY A 371 5.49 23.32 1.54
N HIS A 372 4.66 22.30 1.76
CA HIS A 372 4.97 20.90 1.48
C HIS A 372 3.81 20.25 0.76
N ALA A 373 4.09 19.57 -0.36
CA ALA A 373 3.11 18.79 -1.08
C ALA A 373 3.03 17.37 -0.49
N LEU A 374 1.79 16.87 -0.33
CA LEU A 374 1.49 15.53 0.17
C LEU A 374 0.49 14.84 -0.77
N THR A 375 0.61 13.52 -0.93
CA THR A 375 -0.27 12.75 -1.81
C THR A 375 -1.54 12.36 -1.07
N VAL A 376 -2.72 12.68 -1.61
CA VAL A 376 -3.98 12.07 -1.16
C VAL A 376 -4.14 10.75 -1.90
N THR A 377 -4.13 9.64 -1.17
CA THR A 377 -4.12 8.29 -1.76
C THR A 377 -5.47 7.58 -1.68
N ARG A 378 -6.37 8.06 -0.81
CA ARG A 378 -7.71 7.51 -0.62
C ARG A 378 -8.64 8.52 0.04
N ALA A 379 -9.89 8.52 -0.39
CA ALA A 379 -11.01 9.14 0.30
C ALA A 379 -12.14 8.11 0.44
N TYR A 380 -12.64 7.90 1.65
CA TYR A 380 -13.58 6.81 1.96
C TYR A 380 -14.44 7.14 3.17
N ASP A 381 -15.54 6.42 3.37
CA ASP A 381 -16.38 6.56 4.55
C ASP A 381 -16.12 5.43 5.55
N LYS A 382 -15.96 5.76 6.82
CA LYS A 382 -15.79 4.81 7.93
C LYS A 382 -16.78 5.15 9.03
N ASP A 383 -17.72 4.24 9.32
CA ASP A 383 -18.74 4.41 10.35
C ASP A 383 -19.57 5.71 10.20
N GLY A 384 -19.82 6.13 8.95
CA GLY A 384 -20.54 7.37 8.63
C GLY A 384 -19.69 8.64 8.70
N VAL A 385 -18.38 8.53 8.91
CA VAL A 385 -17.42 9.63 8.91
C VAL A 385 -16.59 9.59 7.63
N ALA A 386 -16.55 10.69 6.88
CA ALA A 386 -15.67 10.84 5.73
C ALA A 386 -14.22 10.95 6.18
N MET A 387 -13.35 10.11 5.61
CA MET A 387 -11.95 9.97 5.93
C MET A 387 -11.09 10.18 4.68
N VAL A 388 -9.88 10.68 4.88
CA VAL A 388 -8.83 10.73 3.85
C VAL A 388 -7.57 10.04 4.35
N GLN A 389 -6.86 9.39 3.44
CA GLN A 389 -5.54 8.81 3.65
C GLN A 389 -4.52 9.60 2.84
N ILE A 390 -3.47 10.06 3.51
CA ILE A 390 -2.47 10.96 2.96
C ILE A 390 -1.09 10.30 3.15
N ARG A 391 -0.18 10.54 2.19
CA ARG A 391 1.21 10.10 2.25
C ARG A 391 2.15 11.30 2.15
N ASN A 392 3.10 11.40 3.08
CA ASN A 392 4.23 12.30 2.98
C ASN A 392 5.28 11.71 2.01
N PRO A 393 5.72 12.43 0.96
CA PRO A 393 6.73 11.94 0.02
C PRO A 393 8.11 11.68 0.65
N TRP A 394 8.36 12.13 1.89
CA TRP A 394 9.57 11.79 2.67
C TRP A 394 9.63 10.34 3.15
N GLY A 395 8.59 9.54 2.87
CA GLY A 395 8.50 8.16 3.38
C GLY A 395 8.37 8.05 4.91
N SER A 396 8.28 9.18 5.63
CA SER A 396 8.22 9.26 7.09
C SER A 396 7.51 10.53 7.54
N ASN A 397 6.83 10.47 8.69
CA ASN A 397 6.22 11.58 9.41
C ASN A 397 6.98 11.99 10.68
N SER A 398 8.11 11.36 10.97
CA SER A 398 8.85 11.47 12.25
C SER A 398 9.15 12.90 12.71
N GLN A 399 9.30 13.86 11.80
CA GLN A 399 9.56 15.28 12.12
C GLN A 399 8.29 16.10 12.39
N HIS A 400 7.11 15.61 12.00
CA HIS A 400 5.83 16.34 12.04
C HIS A 400 4.73 15.61 12.81
N GLU A 401 5.04 14.49 13.48
CA GLU A 401 4.02 13.66 14.13
C GLU A 401 3.14 14.43 15.11
N GLY A 402 3.73 15.33 15.90
CA GLY A 402 3.01 16.15 16.88
C GLY A 402 1.98 17.05 16.21
N ALA A 403 2.41 17.81 15.20
CA ALA A 403 1.54 18.72 14.46
C ALA A 403 0.46 17.96 13.66
N ILE A 404 0.78 16.79 13.11
CA ILE A 404 -0.18 15.91 12.43
C ILE A 404 -1.24 15.43 13.43
N ARG A 405 -0.85 14.97 14.62
CA ARG A 405 -1.78 14.54 15.68
C ARG A 405 -2.65 15.70 16.17
N ASP A 406 -2.07 16.88 16.36
CA ASP A 406 -2.78 18.09 16.79
C ASP A 406 -3.83 18.53 15.76
N ALA A 407 -3.58 18.29 14.47
CA ALA A 407 -4.53 18.52 13.39
C ALA A 407 -5.56 17.39 13.20
N GLY A 408 -5.65 16.41 14.10
CA GLY A 408 -6.60 15.29 13.99
C GLY A 408 -6.12 14.10 13.17
N GLY A 409 -4.84 14.07 12.80
CA GLY A 409 -4.21 12.98 12.09
C GLY A 409 -3.93 11.75 12.95
N ILE A 410 -4.19 10.57 12.38
CA ILE A 410 -3.89 9.25 12.92
C ILE A 410 -2.75 8.66 12.08
N LEU A 411 -1.55 8.66 12.66
CA LEU A 411 -0.33 8.13 12.04
C LEU A 411 -0.37 6.60 11.98
N ARG A 412 0.25 6.05 10.94
CA ARG A 412 0.48 4.61 10.82
C ARG A 412 1.68 4.18 11.66
N ASP A 413 1.62 2.97 12.22
CA ASP A 413 2.70 2.33 12.97
C ASP A 413 2.94 0.91 12.39
N PRO A 414 4.15 0.60 11.86
CA PRO A 414 5.32 1.47 11.75
C PRO A 414 5.10 2.66 10.80
N ASP A 415 5.88 3.74 11.00
CA ASP A 415 5.86 4.92 10.14
C ASP A 415 6.39 4.58 8.75
N ASP A 416 5.56 4.87 7.75
CA ASP A 416 5.81 4.66 6.32
C ASP A 416 5.38 5.90 5.51
N GLY A 417 5.29 7.06 6.17
CA GLY A 417 4.82 8.31 5.59
C GLY A 417 3.30 8.42 5.52
N TYR A 418 2.54 7.37 5.82
CA TYR A 418 1.08 7.45 5.80
C TYR A 418 0.45 7.93 7.11
N PHE A 419 -0.60 8.72 6.97
CA PHE A 419 -1.54 9.04 8.04
C PHE A 419 -2.96 9.17 7.48
N THR A 420 -3.94 9.15 8.37
CA THR A 420 -5.35 9.34 8.03
C THR A 420 -5.95 10.44 8.88
N MET A 421 -6.95 11.15 8.38
CA MET A 421 -7.71 12.14 9.14
C MET A 421 -9.14 12.21 8.63
N THR A 422 -10.02 12.84 9.41
CA THR A 422 -11.36 13.12 8.92
C THR A 422 -11.29 14.14 7.78
N PHE A 423 -12.24 14.10 6.85
CA PHE A 423 -12.29 15.10 5.77
C PHE A 423 -12.43 16.53 6.32
N ALA A 424 -13.17 16.69 7.42
CA ALA A 424 -13.35 17.99 8.07
C ALA A 424 -12.06 18.53 8.72
N ASP A 425 -11.18 17.65 9.19
CA ASP A 425 -9.87 18.06 9.71
C ASP A 425 -8.89 18.33 8.55
N PHE A 426 -8.96 17.52 7.50
CA PHE A 426 -8.21 17.72 6.26
C PHE A 426 -8.46 19.11 5.65
N ALA A 427 -9.72 19.50 5.48
CA ALA A 427 -10.06 20.78 4.88
C ALA A 427 -9.57 22.00 5.68
N LYS A 428 -9.38 21.85 7.00
CA LYS A 428 -8.80 22.88 7.87
C LYS A 428 -7.27 22.86 7.89
N ALA A 429 -6.69 21.67 7.79
CA ALA A 429 -5.27 21.46 7.97
C ALA A 429 -4.45 21.82 6.73
N PHE A 430 -5.03 21.70 5.53
CA PHE A 430 -4.34 21.97 4.27
C PHE A 430 -4.71 23.36 3.72
N THR A 431 -3.79 23.96 2.98
CA THR A 431 -3.97 25.29 2.39
C THR A 431 -4.50 25.25 0.97
N ALA A 432 -4.20 24.18 0.24
CA ALA A 432 -4.77 23.92 -1.07
C ALA A 432 -4.85 22.41 -1.37
N VAL A 433 -5.69 22.05 -2.34
CA VAL A 433 -5.77 20.71 -2.94
C VAL A 433 -5.83 20.83 -4.45
N GLU A 434 -5.02 20.06 -5.14
CA GLU A 434 -4.94 20.01 -6.59
C GLU A 434 -5.36 18.64 -7.09
N ILE A 435 -6.32 18.65 -8.02
CA ILE A 435 -7.01 17.46 -8.52
C ILE A 435 -6.81 17.39 -10.04
N GLN A 436 -6.23 16.30 -10.51
CA GLN A 436 -6.07 16.05 -11.95
C GLN A 436 -7.44 15.81 -12.61
N LYS A 437 -7.65 16.39 -13.80
CA LYS A 437 -8.91 16.36 -14.57
C LYS A 437 -9.06 15.21 -15.54
#